data_AF-A0A3B1DZI1-F1
#
_entry.id   AF-A0A3B1DZI1-F1
#
_cell.length_a   1.000
_cell.length_b   1.000
_cell.length_c   1.000
_cell.angle_alpha   90.00
_cell.angle_beta   90.00
_cell.angle_gamma   90.00
#
_symmetry.space_group_name_H-M   'P 1'
#
loop_
_entity.id
_entity.type
_entity.pdbx_description
1 polymer ?
#
loop_
_entity_poly.entity_id
_entity_poly.type
_entity_poly.pdbx_seq_one_letter_code
_entity_poly.pdbx_strand_id
1 'polypeptide(L)'
;MRIAKRIRRLIEDKNRLFLADVLIQLGTGMLFSFLIYGFLFMLALFLSGVSISVFDKKSGLSPVSIAMIVVGLYFAVATWSAWRRVDPFRGVKKMTDRQKLLTMISQMTPHTLYFSPKHASAAFASLLLGGPVNFFTAWGTWKNRYPTNAELIDDAAEMMKGTTKGLPIDQVTSVEAALLLRRLGLITVTKQYEGEVIEPTEKGRKLLARKI
;
A
#
# COMPACT_ATOMS: atom_id res chain seq x y z
N MET A 1 27.50 -16.31 15.07
CA MET A 1 27.93 -14.89 15.06
C MET A 1 28.13 -14.25 13.67
N ARG A 2 29.03 -14.73 12.77
CA ARG A 2 29.26 -14.03 11.47
C ARG A 2 28.05 -14.02 10.52
N ILE A 3 27.28 -15.10 10.44
CA ILE A 3 26.06 -15.21 9.61
C ILE A 3 24.93 -14.34 10.16
N ALA A 4 24.68 -14.39 11.48
CA ALA A 4 23.71 -13.54 12.16
C ALA A 4 23.94 -12.05 11.87
N LYS A 5 25.19 -11.57 11.95
CA LYS A 5 25.55 -10.18 11.60
C LYS A 5 25.22 -9.83 10.13
N ARG A 6 25.32 -10.78 9.21
CA ARG A 6 24.98 -10.59 7.79
C ARG A 6 23.47 -10.57 7.56
N ILE A 7 22.75 -11.49 8.19
CA ILE A 7 21.28 -11.53 8.14
C ILE A 7 20.72 -10.21 8.73
N ARG A 8 21.27 -9.77 9.87
CA ARG A 8 20.94 -8.49 10.49
C ARG A 8 21.14 -7.31 9.53
N ARG A 9 22.30 -7.22 8.85
CA ARG A 9 22.55 -6.18 7.84
C ARG A 9 21.55 -6.24 6.68
N LEU A 10 21.23 -7.43 6.16
CA LEU A 10 20.23 -7.56 5.11
C LEU A 10 18.83 -7.11 5.55
N ILE A 11 18.46 -7.41 6.79
CA ILE A 11 17.21 -6.94 7.41
C ILE A 11 17.22 -5.42 7.54
N GLU A 12 18.32 -4.84 8.03
CA GLU A 12 18.49 -3.39 8.16
C GLU A 12 18.42 -2.68 6.81
N ASP A 13 19.13 -3.17 5.79
CA ASP A 13 19.12 -2.61 4.43
C ASP A 13 17.72 -2.68 3.81
N LYS A 14 17.03 -3.83 3.96
CA LYS A 14 15.66 -3.99 3.47
C LYS A 14 14.68 -3.13 4.23
N ASN A 15 14.79 -3.04 5.55
CA ASN A 15 13.93 -2.19 6.37
C ASN A 15 14.14 -0.70 6.07
N ARG A 16 15.36 -0.28 5.71
CA ARG A 16 15.63 1.10 5.23
C ARG A 16 14.93 1.39 3.91
N LEU A 17 15.02 0.46 2.94
CA LEU A 17 14.29 0.59 1.67
C LEU A 17 12.77 0.63 1.90
N PHE A 18 12.24 -0.26 2.75
CA PHE A 18 10.82 -0.22 3.12
C PHE A 18 10.43 1.08 3.80
N LEU A 19 11.28 1.63 4.66
CA LEU A 19 11.00 2.89 5.34
C LEU A 19 10.97 4.05 4.34
N ALA A 20 11.86 4.08 3.36
CA ALA A 20 11.82 5.05 2.28
C ALA A 20 10.52 4.94 1.46
N ASP A 21 10.13 3.73 1.04
CA ASP A 21 8.87 3.50 0.31
C ASP A 21 7.65 3.91 1.13
N VAL A 22 7.62 3.56 2.42
CA VAL A 22 6.55 3.95 3.36
C VAL A 22 6.49 5.46 3.51
N LEU A 23 7.63 6.14 3.66
CA LEU A 23 7.67 7.61 3.78
C LEU A 23 7.20 8.29 2.49
N ILE A 24 7.58 7.76 1.32
CA ILE A 24 7.12 8.29 0.03
C ILE A 24 5.60 8.11 -0.09
N GLN A 25 5.07 6.93 0.24
CA GLN A 25 3.63 6.66 0.19
C GLN A 25 2.85 7.51 1.20
N LEU A 26 3.36 7.69 2.42
CA LEU A 26 2.76 8.58 3.42
C LEU A 26 2.79 10.04 2.96
N GLY A 27 3.94 10.52 2.50
CA GLY A 27 4.13 11.90 2.06
C GLY A 27 3.24 12.23 0.86
N THR A 28 3.20 11.36 -0.15
CA THR A 28 2.30 11.51 -1.30
C THR A 28 0.84 11.39 -0.88
N GLY A 29 0.48 10.45 -0.01
CA GLY A 29 -0.88 10.31 0.53
C GLY A 29 -1.34 11.57 1.29
N MET A 30 -0.49 12.14 2.13
CA MET A 30 -0.76 13.38 2.86
C MET A 30 -0.89 14.57 1.91
N LEU A 31 0.02 14.73 0.95
CA LEU A 31 -0.03 15.80 -0.04
C LEU A 31 -1.32 15.74 -0.87
N PHE A 32 -1.67 14.56 -1.40
CA PHE A 32 -2.90 14.37 -2.15
C PHE A 32 -4.14 14.62 -1.30
N SER A 33 -4.16 14.16 -0.04
CA SER A 33 -5.25 14.43 0.89
C SER A 33 -5.41 15.93 1.10
N PHE A 34 -4.31 16.65 1.38
CA PHE A 34 -4.33 18.09 1.61
C PHE A 34 -4.87 18.85 0.40
N LEU A 35 -4.40 18.52 -0.80
CA LEU A 35 -4.86 19.15 -2.05
C LEU A 35 -6.34 18.87 -2.32
N ILE A 36 -6.79 17.62 -2.18
CA ILE A 36 -8.16 17.22 -2.50
C ILE A 36 -9.15 17.75 -1.47
N TYR A 37 -8.89 17.58 -0.17
CA TYR A 37 -9.79 18.07 0.87
C TYR A 37 -9.73 19.60 1.00
N GLY A 38 -8.57 20.22 0.75
CA GLY A 38 -8.45 21.68 0.67
C GLY A 38 -9.26 22.25 -0.50
N PHE A 39 -9.18 21.64 -1.68
CA PHE A 39 -10.00 22.04 -2.82
C PHE A 39 -11.49 21.82 -2.57
N LEU A 40 -11.89 20.67 -2.00
CA LEU A 40 -13.27 20.40 -1.60
C LEU A 40 -13.78 21.41 -0.57
N PHE A 41 -12.94 21.82 0.38
CA PHE A 41 -13.27 22.84 1.36
C PHE A 41 -13.51 24.19 0.69
N MET A 42 -12.62 24.63 -0.20
CA MET A 42 -12.78 25.88 -0.95
C MET A 42 -14.04 25.85 -1.81
N LEU A 43 -14.32 24.74 -2.49
CA LEU A 43 -15.52 24.55 -3.30
C LEU A 43 -16.79 24.59 -2.43
N ALA A 44 -16.81 23.88 -1.30
CA ALA A 44 -17.94 23.87 -0.38
C ALA A 44 -18.17 25.25 0.26
N LEU A 45 -17.10 25.97 0.60
CA LEU A 45 -17.15 27.34 1.10
C LEU A 45 -17.74 28.29 0.05
N PHE A 46 -17.30 28.19 -1.20
CA PHE A 46 -17.83 28.99 -2.31
C PHE A 46 -19.32 28.71 -2.53
N LEU A 47 -19.71 27.44 -2.64
CA LEU A 47 -21.11 27.03 -2.89
C LEU A 47 -22.04 27.43 -1.73
N SER A 48 -21.59 27.25 -0.48
CA SER A 48 -22.36 27.67 0.70
C SER A 48 -22.44 29.19 0.80
N GLY A 49 -21.39 29.93 0.45
CA GLY A 49 -21.39 31.39 0.38
C GLY A 49 -22.38 31.93 -0.65
N VAL A 50 -22.39 31.36 -1.86
CA VAL A 50 -23.37 31.70 -2.92
C VAL A 50 -24.79 31.31 -2.51
N SER A 51 -24.96 30.17 -1.85
CA SER A 51 -26.29 29.71 -1.44
C SER A 51 -26.86 30.57 -0.31
N ILE A 52 -26.04 30.98 0.66
CA ILE A 52 -26.46 31.87 1.76
C ILE A 52 -26.72 33.30 1.26
N SER A 53 -26.02 33.76 0.22
CA SER A 53 -26.32 35.05 -0.40
C SER A 53 -27.62 35.04 -1.22
N VAL A 54 -28.07 33.87 -1.71
CA VAL A 54 -29.28 33.72 -2.53
C VAL A 54 -30.51 33.28 -1.74
N PHE A 55 -30.37 32.42 -0.71
CA PHE A 55 -31.49 31.70 -0.06
C PHE A 55 -31.80 32.10 1.39
N ASP A 56 -31.50 33.34 1.79
CA ASP A 56 -31.85 33.95 3.09
C ASP A 56 -30.93 33.56 4.28
N LYS A 57 -30.54 34.56 5.08
CA LYS A 57 -29.56 34.48 6.20
C LYS A 57 -30.07 33.75 7.45
N LYS A 58 -31.29 33.23 7.43
CA LYS A 58 -32.02 32.75 8.62
C LYS A 58 -31.55 31.42 9.19
N SER A 59 -30.72 30.66 8.47
CA SER A 59 -30.24 29.35 8.92
C SER A 59 -29.24 29.42 10.09
N GLY A 60 -28.68 30.61 10.40
CA GLY A 60 -27.71 30.80 11.50
C GLY A 60 -26.39 30.04 11.33
N LEU A 61 -26.25 29.22 10.29
CA LEU A 61 -25.07 28.43 10.01
C LEU A 61 -24.10 29.23 9.16
N SER A 62 -22.86 29.34 9.64
CA SER A 62 -21.82 29.97 8.85
C SER A 62 -21.47 29.10 7.62
N PRO A 63 -21.13 29.71 6.47
CA PRO A 63 -20.63 28.98 5.29
C PRO A 63 -19.44 28.07 5.63
N VAL A 64 -18.58 28.51 6.56
CA VAL A 64 -17.44 27.75 7.07
C VAL A 64 -17.90 26.47 7.78
N SER A 65 -18.93 26.54 8.63
CA SER A 65 -19.47 25.38 9.33
C SER A 65 -20.02 24.34 8.36
N ILE A 66 -20.73 24.78 7.33
CA ILE A 66 -21.28 23.90 6.28
C ILE A 66 -20.13 23.23 5.50
N ALA A 67 -19.13 24.01 5.09
CA ALA A 67 -17.95 23.49 4.41
C ALA A 67 -17.21 22.45 5.26
N MET A 68 -17.02 22.70 6.56
CA MET A 68 -16.40 21.76 7.49
C MET A 68 -17.21 20.46 7.63
N ILE A 69 -18.53 20.55 7.77
CA ILE A 69 -19.40 19.37 7.88
C ILE A 69 -19.31 18.52 6.61
N VAL A 70 -19.42 19.15 5.44
CA VAL A 70 -19.35 18.45 4.15
C VAL A 70 -18.00 17.76 3.99
N VAL A 71 -16.89 18.49 4.14
CA VAL A 71 -15.55 17.92 3.98
C VAL A 71 -15.27 16.85 5.03
N GLY A 72 -15.71 17.04 6.28
CA GLY A 72 -15.55 16.06 7.37
C GLY A 72 -16.29 14.75 7.10
N LEU A 73 -17.55 14.82 6.65
CA LEU A 73 -18.32 13.64 6.23
C LEU A 73 -17.62 12.91 5.08
N TYR A 74 -17.15 13.64 4.07
CA TYR A 74 -16.43 13.05 2.94
C TYR A 74 -15.11 12.39 3.36
N PHE A 75 -14.35 13.02 4.24
CA PHE A 75 -13.12 12.46 4.81
C PHE A 75 -13.40 11.15 5.58
N ALA A 76 -14.45 11.13 6.41
CA ALA A 76 -14.84 9.95 7.17
C ALA A 76 -15.23 8.78 6.24
N VAL A 77 -16.06 9.04 5.22
CA VAL A 77 -16.49 8.01 4.24
C VAL A 77 -15.31 7.50 3.42
N ALA A 78 -14.42 8.40 2.97
CA ALA A 78 -13.23 8.02 2.22
C ALA A 78 -12.28 7.15 3.06
N THR A 79 -12.02 7.55 4.31
CA THR A 79 -11.18 6.80 5.24
C THR A 79 -11.78 5.42 5.54
N TRP A 80 -13.08 5.35 5.81
CA TRP A 80 -13.78 4.08 6.03
C TRP A 80 -13.71 3.14 4.81
N SER A 81 -13.95 3.69 3.62
CA SER A 81 -13.92 2.93 2.36
C SER A 81 -12.52 2.42 2.04
N ALA A 82 -11.49 3.24 2.27
CA ALA A 82 -10.09 2.84 2.12
C ALA A 82 -9.69 1.76 3.14
N TRP A 83 -10.13 1.88 4.40
CA TRP A 83 -9.91 0.85 5.44
C TRP A 83 -10.51 -0.50 5.04
N ARG A 84 -11.74 -0.49 4.52
CA ARG A 84 -12.44 -1.69 4.03
C ARG A 84 -11.90 -2.22 2.70
N ARG A 85 -10.88 -1.57 2.11
CA ARG A 85 -10.29 -1.88 0.80
C ARG A 85 -11.36 -2.06 -0.28
N VAL A 86 -12.35 -1.17 -0.29
CA VAL A 86 -13.37 -1.16 -1.34
C VAL A 86 -12.66 -0.85 -2.66
N ASP A 87 -12.68 -1.79 -3.61
CA ASP A 87 -12.19 -1.55 -4.96
C ASP A 87 -13.16 -0.57 -5.65
N PRO A 88 -12.75 0.68 -5.94
CA PRO A 88 -13.61 1.67 -6.57
C PRO A 88 -13.98 1.29 -8.02
N PHE A 89 -13.28 0.29 -8.60
CA PHE A 89 -13.56 -0.26 -9.91
C PHE A 89 -14.40 -1.54 -9.87
N ARG A 90 -14.83 -1.98 -8.68
CA ARG A 90 -15.64 -3.18 -8.53
C ARG A 90 -16.96 -3.02 -9.31
N GLY A 91 -17.12 -3.81 -10.37
CA GLY A 91 -18.29 -3.76 -11.25
C GLY A 91 -18.21 -2.76 -12.42
N VAL A 92 -17.09 -2.04 -12.56
CA VAL A 92 -16.78 -1.26 -13.76
C VAL A 92 -16.27 -2.25 -14.82
N LYS A 93 -17.15 -2.64 -15.76
CA LYS A 93 -16.73 -3.41 -16.94
C LYS A 93 -15.71 -2.59 -17.74
N LYS A 94 -14.69 -3.24 -18.32
CA LYS A 94 -13.74 -2.59 -19.23
C LYS A 94 -14.51 -1.74 -20.24
N MET A 95 -14.07 -0.49 -20.40
CA MET A 95 -14.59 0.41 -21.43
C MET A 95 -14.58 -0.31 -22.78
N THR A 96 -15.71 -0.33 -23.48
CA THR A 96 -15.75 -0.84 -24.85
C THR A 96 -14.98 0.10 -25.76
N ASP A 97 -14.45 -0.39 -26.89
CA ASP A 97 -13.67 0.45 -27.81
C ASP A 97 -14.46 1.66 -28.30
N ARG A 98 -15.79 1.51 -28.47
CA ARG A 98 -16.72 2.62 -28.77
C ARG A 98 -16.75 3.67 -27.65
N GLN A 99 -16.82 3.27 -26.39
CA GLN A 99 -16.81 4.20 -25.25
C GLN A 99 -15.45 4.90 -25.12
N LYS A 100 -14.35 4.18 -25.37
CA LYS A 100 -13.00 4.73 -25.36
C LYS A 100 -12.81 5.76 -26.47
N LEU A 101 -13.28 5.47 -27.68
CA LEU A 101 -13.25 6.38 -28.83
C LEU A 101 -14.07 7.65 -28.56
N LEU A 102 -15.29 7.50 -28.03
CA LEU A 102 -16.15 8.63 -27.66
C LEU A 102 -15.54 9.49 -26.55
N THR A 103 -14.90 8.88 -25.55
CA THR A 103 -14.19 9.62 -24.51
C THR A 103 -12.95 10.35 -25.06
N MET A 104 -12.20 9.76 -26.00
CA MET A 104 -11.08 10.44 -26.66
C MET A 104 -11.54 11.61 -27.53
N ILE A 105 -12.59 11.43 -28.33
CA ILE A 105 -13.18 12.50 -29.16
C ILE A 105 -13.72 13.63 -28.27
N SER A 106 -14.34 13.29 -27.14
CA SER A 106 -14.83 14.28 -26.16
C SER A 106 -13.72 15.11 -25.51
N GLN A 107 -12.52 14.55 -25.35
CA GLN A 107 -11.37 15.29 -24.82
C GLN A 107 -10.78 16.25 -25.86
N MET A 108 -10.97 15.97 -27.15
CA MET A 108 -10.53 16.82 -28.26
C MET A 108 -11.57 17.87 -28.67
N THR A 109 -12.81 17.78 -28.19
CA THR A 109 -13.91 18.67 -28.56
C THR A 109 -14.45 19.37 -27.30
N PRO A 110 -14.19 20.68 -27.10
CA PRO A 110 -14.43 21.36 -25.81
C PRO A 110 -15.90 21.48 -25.36
N HIS A 111 -16.87 20.98 -26.13
CA HIS A 111 -18.30 21.11 -25.86
C HIS A 111 -19.09 19.79 -25.79
N THR A 112 -18.44 18.64 -25.97
CA THR A 112 -19.11 17.32 -25.95
C THR A 112 -18.42 16.39 -24.97
N LEU A 113 -18.74 16.48 -23.66
CA LEU A 113 -18.20 15.56 -22.65
C LEU A 113 -18.95 14.23 -22.69
N TYR A 114 -18.31 13.16 -23.18
CA TYR A 114 -18.88 11.82 -23.19
C TYR A 114 -18.20 10.95 -22.13
N PHE A 115 -18.73 11.01 -20.90
CA PHE A 115 -18.30 10.15 -19.80
C PHE A 115 -19.35 9.08 -19.51
N SER A 116 -18.91 7.83 -19.43
CA SER A 116 -19.72 6.81 -18.76
C SER A 116 -19.87 7.23 -17.28
N PRO A 117 -21.08 7.46 -16.76
CA PRO A 117 -21.28 7.95 -15.39
C PRO A 117 -20.61 7.07 -14.33
N LYS A 118 -20.57 5.75 -14.57
CA LYS A 118 -19.89 4.77 -13.70
C LYS A 118 -18.36 4.89 -13.71
N HIS A 119 -17.77 5.26 -14.84
CA HIS A 119 -16.31 5.44 -14.95
C HIS A 119 -15.88 6.79 -14.36
N ALA A 120 -16.70 7.83 -14.54
CA ALA A 120 -16.48 9.13 -13.89
C ALA A 120 -16.61 9.01 -12.36
N SER A 121 -17.63 8.30 -11.85
CA SER A 121 -17.79 8.07 -10.42
C SER A 121 -16.66 7.22 -9.83
N ALA A 122 -16.17 6.21 -10.57
CA ALA A 122 -15.03 5.40 -10.14
C ALA A 122 -13.71 6.20 -10.14
N ALA A 123 -13.48 7.04 -11.15
CA ALA A 123 -12.33 7.94 -11.20
C ALA A 123 -12.39 8.97 -10.05
N PHE A 124 -13.56 9.56 -9.80
CA PHE A 124 -13.75 10.48 -8.68
C PHE A 124 -13.56 9.79 -7.32
N ALA A 125 -14.11 8.59 -7.15
CA ALA A 125 -13.86 7.78 -5.96
C ALA A 125 -12.38 7.45 -5.79
N SER A 126 -11.64 7.14 -6.86
CA SER A 126 -10.21 6.88 -6.79
C SER A 126 -9.39 8.09 -6.35
N LEU A 127 -9.77 9.31 -6.78
CA LEU A 127 -9.15 10.55 -6.31
C LEU A 127 -9.40 10.75 -4.82
N LEU A 128 -10.66 10.64 -4.38
CA LEU A 128 -11.05 10.81 -2.98
C LEU A 128 -10.41 9.77 -2.04
N LEU A 129 -10.23 8.55 -2.53
CA LEU A 129 -9.65 7.45 -1.76
C LEU A 129 -8.12 7.45 -1.82
N GLY A 130 -7.50 8.11 -2.80
CA GLY A 130 -6.05 8.01 -3.05
C GLY A 130 -5.19 8.35 -1.84
N GLY A 131 -5.56 9.42 -1.10
CA GLY A 131 -4.88 9.80 0.14
C GLY A 131 -4.97 8.72 1.24
N PRO A 132 -6.19 8.39 1.72
CA PRO A 132 -6.38 7.34 2.71
C PRO A 132 -5.87 5.95 2.30
N VAL A 133 -5.98 5.57 1.02
CA VAL A 133 -5.47 4.30 0.49
C VAL A 133 -3.94 4.24 0.56
N ASN A 134 -3.25 5.32 0.22
CA ASN A 134 -1.79 5.41 0.35
C ASN A 134 -1.34 5.27 1.80
N PHE A 135 -2.07 5.89 2.74
CA PHE A 135 -1.81 5.73 4.18
C PHE A 135 -1.95 4.27 4.65
N PHE A 136 -3.06 3.59 4.31
CA PHE A 136 -3.25 2.19 4.73
C PHE A 136 -2.32 1.21 4.03
N THR A 137 -1.92 1.51 2.79
CA THR A 137 -0.90 0.75 2.06
C THR A 137 0.46 0.89 2.75
N ALA A 138 0.83 2.12 3.11
CA ALA A 138 2.05 2.41 3.85
C ALA A 138 2.04 1.76 5.25
N TRP A 139 0.92 1.80 5.96
CA TRP A 139 0.73 1.11 7.24
C TRP A 139 0.85 -0.41 7.11
N GLY A 140 0.22 -1.00 6.09
CA GLY A 140 0.34 -2.42 5.80
C GLY A 140 1.79 -2.83 5.50
N THR A 141 2.50 -2.01 4.74
CA THR A 141 3.92 -2.20 4.41
C THR A 141 4.78 -2.09 5.67
N TRP A 142 4.51 -1.10 6.54
CA TRP A 142 5.17 -0.92 7.83
C TRP A 142 4.96 -2.11 8.77
N LYS A 143 3.72 -2.65 8.84
CA LYS A 143 3.39 -3.82 9.66
C LYS A 143 4.07 -5.10 9.16
N ASN A 144 4.35 -5.20 7.86
CA ASN A 144 4.99 -6.35 7.23
C ASN A 144 6.52 -6.30 7.21
N ARG A 145 7.14 -5.36 7.94
CA ARG A 145 8.59 -5.23 7.99
C ARG A 145 9.26 -6.46 8.61
N TYR A 146 10.52 -6.67 8.25
CA TYR A 146 11.26 -7.81 8.75
C TYR A 146 11.48 -7.66 10.27
N PRO A 147 11.18 -8.69 11.06
CA PRO A 147 11.41 -8.68 12.50
C PRO A 147 12.91 -8.48 12.79
N THR A 148 13.21 -7.66 13.80
CA THR A 148 14.57 -7.31 14.23
C THR A 148 14.97 -7.95 15.56
N ASN A 149 14.19 -8.94 16.04
CA ASN A 149 14.51 -9.69 17.25
C ASN A 149 15.87 -10.42 17.08
N ALA A 150 16.78 -10.22 18.03
CA ALA A 150 18.11 -10.82 18.00
C ALA A 150 18.04 -12.35 18.06
N GLU A 151 17.16 -12.91 18.90
CA GLU A 151 16.99 -14.35 19.07
C GLU A 151 16.55 -14.99 17.74
N LEU A 152 15.54 -14.42 17.09
CA LEU A 152 15.06 -14.87 15.78
C LEU A 152 16.15 -14.82 14.69
N ILE A 153 17.03 -13.81 14.75
CA ILE A 153 18.15 -13.68 13.80
C ILE A 153 19.22 -14.75 14.06
N ASP A 154 19.46 -15.09 15.32
CA ASP A 154 20.40 -16.15 15.69
C ASP A 154 19.85 -17.53 15.32
N ASP A 155 18.56 -17.81 15.56
CA ASP A 155 17.86 -19.01 15.10
C ASP A 155 17.92 -19.14 13.57
N ALA A 156 17.66 -18.05 12.86
CA ALA A 156 17.76 -18.00 11.40
C ALA A 156 19.21 -18.25 10.94
N ALA A 157 20.21 -17.75 11.66
CA ALA A 157 21.60 -18.00 11.33
C ALA A 157 22.02 -19.45 11.59
N GLU A 158 21.49 -20.08 12.62
CA GLU A 158 21.71 -21.49 12.93
C GLU A 158 21.07 -22.40 11.88
N MET A 159 19.79 -22.16 11.57
CA MET A 159 19.07 -22.86 10.52
C MET A 159 19.77 -22.73 9.16
N MET A 160 20.22 -21.52 8.80
CA MET A 160 20.93 -21.29 7.54
C MET A 160 22.22 -22.13 7.43
N LYS A 161 22.92 -22.41 8.54
CA LYS A 161 24.06 -23.34 8.52
C LYS A 161 23.60 -24.77 8.24
N GLY A 162 22.52 -25.21 8.87
CA GLY A 162 21.92 -26.54 8.65
C GLY A 162 21.53 -26.80 7.20
N THR A 163 21.07 -25.77 6.48
CA THR A 163 20.68 -25.91 5.06
C THR A 163 21.83 -26.26 4.11
N THR A 164 23.11 -26.11 4.50
CA THR A 164 24.25 -26.45 3.62
C THR A 164 24.26 -27.89 3.15
N LYS A 165 23.67 -28.81 3.93
CA LYS A 165 23.58 -30.24 3.61
C LYS A 165 22.20 -30.67 3.10
N GLY A 166 21.28 -29.71 2.91
CA GLY A 166 19.85 -29.98 2.77
C GLY A 166 19.25 -30.29 4.15
N LEU A 167 18.46 -29.37 4.69
CA LEU A 167 17.82 -29.54 5.99
C LEU A 167 16.41 -30.13 5.78
N PRO A 168 16.12 -31.36 6.24
CA PRO A 168 14.77 -31.92 6.17
C PRO A 168 13.75 -31.04 6.92
N ILE A 169 12.53 -30.92 6.39
CA ILE A 169 11.53 -30.00 6.94
C ILE A 169 11.08 -30.36 8.37
N ASP A 170 11.16 -31.63 8.74
CA ASP A 170 10.90 -32.18 10.07
C ASP A 170 11.96 -31.77 11.12
N GLN A 171 13.15 -31.34 10.67
CA GLN A 171 14.23 -30.87 11.53
C GLN A 171 14.24 -29.35 11.73
N VAL A 172 13.20 -28.66 11.27
CA VAL A 172 13.04 -27.21 11.42
C VAL A 172 12.66 -26.87 12.85
N THR A 173 13.61 -26.31 13.60
CA THR A 173 13.44 -25.95 15.01
C THR A 173 12.61 -24.67 15.24
N SER A 174 12.62 -23.73 14.28
CA SER A 174 11.91 -22.45 14.38
C SER A 174 11.23 -22.06 13.08
N VAL A 175 9.89 -22.19 13.03
CA VAL A 175 9.08 -21.84 11.85
C VAL A 175 9.25 -20.37 11.47
N GLU A 176 9.37 -19.49 12.46
CA GLU A 176 9.52 -18.05 12.26
C GLU A 176 10.87 -17.72 11.61
N ALA A 177 11.94 -18.40 12.02
CA ALA A 177 13.25 -18.27 11.42
C ALA A 177 13.25 -18.74 9.95
N ALA A 178 12.59 -19.86 9.66
CA ALA A 178 12.41 -20.36 8.29
C ALA A 178 11.62 -19.36 7.42
N LEU A 179 10.53 -18.80 7.94
CA LEU A 179 9.75 -17.78 7.24
C LEU A 179 10.56 -16.51 6.98
N LEU A 180 11.37 -16.06 7.94
CA LEU A 180 12.27 -14.93 7.79
C LEU A 180 13.29 -15.18 6.66
N LEU A 181 13.99 -16.32 6.68
CA LEU A 181 14.95 -16.70 5.65
C LEU A 181 14.31 -16.82 4.27
N ARG A 182 13.10 -17.39 4.18
CA ARG A 182 12.33 -17.50 2.93
C ARG A 182 11.92 -16.13 2.40
N ARG A 183 11.42 -15.24 3.26
CA ARG A 183 11.08 -13.86 2.87
C ARG A 183 12.30 -13.04 2.45
N LEU A 184 13.48 -13.33 2.99
CA LEU A 184 14.75 -12.74 2.54
C LEU A 184 15.27 -13.37 1.23
N GLY A 185 14.61 -14.43 0.73
CA GLY A 185 14.99 -15.18 -0.46
C GLY A 185 16.28 -15.98 -0.28
N LEU A 186 16.61 -16.39 0.95
CA LEU A 186 17.85 -17.09 1.28
C LEU A 186 17.71 -18.61 1.21
N ILE A 187 16.50 -19.12 1.41
CA ILE A 187 16.18 -20.56 1.36
C ILE A 187 15.00 -20.83 0.43
N THR A 188 14.94 -22.04 -0.10
CA THR A 188 13.82 -22.58 -0.88
C THR A 188 13.52 -24.00 -0.41
N VAL A 189 12.30 -24.46 -0.67
CA VAL A 189 11.91 -25.87 -0.43
C VAL A 189 12.01 -26.61 -1.76
N THR A 190 12.73 -27.72 -1.78
CA THR A 190 12.88 -28.63 -2.91
C THR A 190 12.33 -30.01 -2.52
N LYS A 191 11.71 -30.70 -3.48
CA LYS A 191 11.29 -32.09 -3.31
C LYS A 191 12.43 -33.00 -3.72
N GLN A 192 12.86 -33.85 -2.80
CA GLN A 192 13.81 -34.95 -3.05
C GLN A 192 13.08 -36.29 -2.88
N TYR A 193 13.69 -37.38 -3.33
CA TYR A 193 13.11 -38.73 -3.27
C TYR A 193 12.70 -39.16 -1.84
N GLU A 194 13.38 -38.62 -0.82
CA GLU A 194 13.15 -38.94 0.60
C GLU A 194 12.24 -37.92 1.32
N GLY A 195 11.80 -36.84 0.67
CA GLY A 195 10.93 -35.82 1.29
C GLY A 195 11.16 -34.38 0.83
N GLU A 196 10.57 -33.42 1.55
CA GLU A 196 10.78 -31.99 1.33
C GLU A 196 11.99 -31.49 2.13
N VAL A 197 12.94 -30.88 1.43
CA VAL A 197 14.21 -30.41 1.99
C VAL A 197 14.34 -28.92 1.78
N ILE A 198 14.87 -28.23 2.78
CA ILE A 198 15.21 -26.81 2.73
C ILE A 198 16.64 -26.67 2.25
N GLU A 199 16.79 -26.00 1.11
CA GLU A 199 18.08 -25.72 0.48
C GLU A 199 18.35 -24.22 0.37
N PRO A 200 19.63 -23.81 0.41
CA PRO A 200 20.00 -22.43 0.20
C PRO A 200 19.84 -22.05 -1.28
N THR A 201 19.18 -20.91 -1.53
CA THR A 201 19.14 -20.29 -2.86
C THR A 201 20.53 -19.81 -3.27
N GLU A 202 20.72 -19.38 -4.53
CA GLU A 202 21.98 -18.76 -4.95
C GLU A 202 22.39 -17.60 -4.03
N LYS A 203 21.42 -16.78 -3.61
CA LYS A 203 21.63 -15.69 -2.65
C LYS A 203 22.04 -16.21 -1.26
N GLY A 204 21.38 -17.28 -0.78
CA GLY A 204 21.76 -17.97 0.47
C GLY A 204 23.16 -18.55 0.42
N ARG A 205 23.52 -19.20 -0.69
CA ARG A 205 24.87 -19.75 -0.93
C ARG A 205 25.92 -18.65 -0.94
N LYS A 206 25.67 -17.51 -1.60
CA LYS A 206 26.58 -16.33 -1.54
C LYS A 206 26.76 -15.80 -0.12
N LEU A 207 25.70 -15.79 0.69
CA LEU A 207 25.75 -15.35 2.08
C LEU A 207 26.59 -16.29 2.96
N LEU A 208 26.51 -17.60 2.69
CA LEU A 208 27.30 -18.65 3.34
C LEU A 208 28.77 -18.66 2.87
N ALA A 209 29.00 -18.51 1.56
CA ALA A 209 30.30 -18.65 0.92
C ALA A 209 31.24 -17.46 1.12
N ARG A 210 30.73 -16.27 1.49
CA ARG A 210 31.59 -15.11 1.80
C ARG A 210 32.53 -15.47 2.96
N LYS A 211 33.76 -15.87 2.66
CA LYS A 211 34.87 -15.92 3.62
C LYS A 211 35.47 -14.51 3.72
N ILE A 212 35.42 -13.93 4.91
CA ILE A 212 36.37 -12.91 5.36
C ILE A 212 36.95 -13.51 6.63
#